data_AF-A0A7W0RT52-F1
#
_entry.id   AF-A0A7W0RT52-F1
#
_cell.length_a   1.000
_cell.length_b   1.000
_cell.length_c   1.000
_cell.angle_alpha   90.00
_cell.angle_beta   90.00
_cell.angle_gamma   90.00
#
_symmetry.space_group_name_H-M   'P 1'
#
loop_
_entity.id
_entity.type
_entity.pdbx_description
1 polymer ?
#
loop_
_entity_poly.entity_id
_entity_poly.type
_entity_poly.pdbx_seq_one_letter_code
_entity_poly.pdbx_strand_id
1 'polypeptide(L)' 'LYDIIEPPGGVLVGFGRADLLASYALFDDDPTRINRIEAEYRKVTPEVIQRTAREYLRPTNRTVLVVEPKPATPATTTGR' A
#
# COMPACT_ATOMS: atom_id res chain seq x y z
N LEU A 1 -13.52 4.26 9.49
CA LEU A 1 -14.07 2.89 9.23
C LEU A 1 -13.01 1.79 9.31
N TYR A 2 -11.70 2.09 9.41
CA TYR A 2 -10.66 1.11 9.78
C TYR A 2 -10.11 1.28 11.22
N ASP A 3 -10.50 2.33 11.96
CA ASP A 3 -10.02 2.63 13.33
C ASP A 3 -10.79 1.90 14.47
N ILE A 4 -11.59 0.86 14.19
CA ILE A 4 -12.43 0.19 15.22
C ILE A 4 -11.91 -1.21 15.58
N ILE A 5 -10.77 -1.65 15.07
CA ILE A 5 -10.20 -2.96 15.40
C ILE A 5 -8.79 -2.82 15.99
N GLU A 6 -8.58 -2.00 17.01
CA GLU A 6 -7.42 -2.19 17.90
C GLU A 6 -7.80 -1.83 19.35
N PRO A 7 -7.96 -2.82 20.26
CA PRO A 7 -7.87 -2.55 21.69
C PRO A 7 -6.41 -2.20 22.07
N PRO A 8 -6.19 -1.36 23.10
CA PRO A 8 -4.85 -0.93 23.47
C PRO A 8 -4.01 -2.11 23.98
N GLY A 9 -2.93 -2.44 23.26
CA GLY A 9 -1.85 -3.30 23.78
C GLY A 9 -1.54 -4.60 23.02
N GLY A 10 -2.05 -4.83 21.82
CA GLY A 10 -1.78 -6.06 21.06
C GLY A 10 -1.30 -5.80 19.63
N VAL A 11 0.01 -5.64 19.43
CA VAL A 11 0.59 -5.82 18.09
C VAL A 11 0.21 -7.24 17.65
N LEU A 12 -0.46 -7.39 16.51
CA LEU A 12 -0.77 -8.71 15.95
C LEU A 12 0.53 -9.42 15.55
N VAL A 13 1.20 -10.05 16.51
CA VAL A 13 2.44 -10.80 16.30
C VAL A 13 2.17 -11.87 15.25
N GLY A 14 2.86 -11.78 14.11
CA GLY A 14 2.71 -12.73 13.00
C GLY A 14 1.69 -12.36 11.92
N PHE A 15 0.92 -11.27 12.07
CA PHE A 15 -0.06 -10.86 11.03
C PHE A 15 0.61 -10.60 9.69
N GLY A 16 1.69 -9.82 9.64
CA GLY A 16 2.40 -9.57 8.38
C GLY A 16 2.95 -10.83 7.72
N ARG A 17 3.32 -11.85 8.49
CA ARG A 17 3.74 -13.15 7.94
C ARG A 17 2.55 -13.92 7.38
N ALA A 18 1.42 -13.93 8.08
CA ALA A 18 0.20 -14.58 7.61
C ALA A 18 -0.33 -13.93 6.32
N ASP A 19 -0.29 -12.60 6.23
CA ASP A 19 -0.68 -11.83 5.05
C ASP A 19 0.19 -12.17 3.82
N LEU A 20 1.51 -12.24 4.00
CA LEU A 20 2.43 -12.65 2.93
C LEU A 20 2.21 -14.11 2.48
N LEU A 21 2.00 -15.04 3.42
CA LEU A 21 1.69 -16.44 3.09
C LEU A 21 0.39 -16.55 2.27
N ALA A 22 -0.65 -15.83 2.69
CA ALA A 22 -1.94 -15.81 2.00
C ALA A 22 -1.83 -15.18 0.61
N SER A 23 -1.14 -14.04 0.49
CA SER A 23 -0.91 -13.36 -0.80
C SER A 23 -0.16 -14.24 -1.79
N TYR A 24 0.92 -14.89 -1.36
CA TYR A 24 1.69 -15.77 -2.25
C TYR A 24 0.95 -17.06 -2.62
N ALA A 25 0.15 -17.63 -1.73
CA ALA A 25 -0.72 -18.74 -2.10
C ALA A 25 -1.79 -18.31 -3.11
N LEU A 26 -2.39 -17.13 -2.93
CA LEU A 26 -3.50 -16.66 -3.77
C LEU A 26 -3.06 -16.25 -5.18
N PHE A 27 -1.97 -15.48 -5.30
CA PHE A 27 -1.55 -14.91 -6.58
C PHE A 27 -0.52 -15.74 -7.32
N ASP A 28 0.31 -16.51 -6.60
CA ASP A 28 1.44 -17.25 -7.17
C ASP A 28 1.35 -18.78 -6.99
N ASP A 29 0.31 -19.28 -6.29
CA ASP A 29 0.16 -20.69 -5.91
C ASP A 29 1.40 -21.28 -5.19
N ASP A 30 2.16 -20.42 -4.50
CA ASP A 30 3.41 -20.79 -3.85
C ASP A 30 3.63 -19.98 -2.56
N PRO A 31 3.05 -20.40 -1.42
CA PRO A 31 3.26 -19.73 -0.13
C PRO A 31 4.73 -19.76 0.32
N THR A 32 5.57 -20.63 -0.24
CA THR A 32 6.97 -20.77 0.18
C THR A 32 7.84 -19.60 -0.28
N ARG A 33 7.33 -18.75 -1.20
CA ARG A 33 7.99 -17.52 -1.67
C ARG A 33 8.47 -16.58 -0.56
N ILE A 34 7.78 -16.56 0.57
CA ILE A 34 8.18 -15.77 1.74
C ILE A 34 9.62 -16.06 2.20
N ASN A 35 10.12 -17.28 1.99
CA ASN A 35 11.46 -17.67 2.41
C ASN A 35 12.57 -17.18 1.45
N ARG A 36 12.20 -16.72 0.25
CA ARG A 36 13.15 -16.29 -0.80
C ARG A 36 12.99 -14.84 -1.24
N ILE A 37 11.93 -14.15 -0.81
CA ILE A 37 11.61 -12.76 -1.18
C ILE A 37 12.81 -11.82 -1.01
N GLU A 38 13.58 -12.00 0.06
CA GLU A 38 14.71 -11.13 0.40
C GLU A 38 15.87 -11.29 -0.59
N ALA A 39 16.11 -12.51 -1.08
CA ALA A 39 17.08 -12.75 -2.14
C ALA A 39 16.67 -12.13 -3.48
N GLU A 40 15.37 -12.06 -3.78
CA GLU A 40 14.87 -11.40 -4.99
C GLU A 40 15.07 -9.88 -4.93
N TYR A 41 14.85 -9.24 -3.77
CA TYR A 41 15.12 -7.81 -3.62
C TYR A 41 16.58 -7.45 -3.82
N ARG A 42 17.53 -8.31 -3.41
CA ARG A 42 18.96 -8.10 -3.67
C ARG A 42 19.32 -8.08 -5.15
N LYS A 43 18.48 -8.63 -6.04
CA LYS A 43 18.70 -8.60 -7.50
C LYS A 43 18.33 -7.26 -8.12
N VAL A 44 17.68 -6.36 -7.38
CA VAL A 44 17.27 -5.05 -7.90
C VAL A 44 18.50 -4.16 -8.06
N THR A 45 18.77 -3.74 -9.31
CA THR A 45 19.86 -2.81 -9.65
C THR A 45 19.31 -1.45 -10.12
N PRO A 46 20.13 -0.39 -10.14
CA PRO A 46 19.73 0.90 -10.72
C PRO A 46 19.21 0.78 -12.16
N GLU A 47 19.81 -0.08 -12.98
CA GLU A 47 19.42 -0.30 -14.37
C GLU A 47 18.03 -0.93 -14.47
N VAL A 48 17.73 -1.90 -13.60
CA VAL A 48 16.40 -2.51 -13.50
C VAL A 48 15.37 -1.46 -13.13
N ILE A 49 15.64 -0.62 -12.12
CA ILE A 49 14.75 0.48 -11.70
C ILE A 49 14.48 1.43 -12.87
N GLN A 50 15.53 1.87 -13.54
CA GLN A 50 15.44 2.81 -14.66
C GLN A 50 14.64 2.23 -15.84
N ARG A 51 14.84 0.94 -16.15
CA ARG A 51 14.06 0.24 -17.18
C ARG A 51 12.58 0.14 -16.80
N THR A 52 12.28 -0.31 -15.57
CA THR A 52 10.90 -0.46 -15.07
C THR A 52 10.16 0.88 -15.08
N ALA A 53 10.82 1.96 -14.66
CA ALA A 53 10.22 3.30 -14.70
C ALA A 53 9.83 3.72 -16.13
N ARG A 54 10.72 3.53 -17.12
CA ARG A 54 10.42 3.82 -18.53
C ARG A 54 9.28 2.97 -19.08
N GLU A 55 9.20 1.71 -18.65
CA GLU A 55 8.19 0.76 -19.12
C GLU A 55 6.80 1.02 -18.55
N TYR A 56 6.68 1.31 -17.25
CA TYR A 56 5.37 1.40 -16.60
C TYR A 56 4.89 2.83 -16.38
N LEU A 57 5.79 3.80 -16.16
CA LEU A 57 5.44 5.20 -15.87
C LEU A 57 5.33 6.06 -17.15
N ARG A 58 4.52 5.58 -18.10
CA ARG A 58 4.31 6.27 -19.40
C ARG A 58 3.19 7.32 -19.29
N PRO A 59 3.27 8.46 -20.00
CA PRO A 59 2.18 9.45 -20.04
C PRO A 59 0.85 8.86 -20.52
N THR A 60 0.90 7.85 -21.40
CA THR A 60 -0.27 7.18 -21.94
C THR A 60 -0.91 6.16 -20.99
N ASN A 61 -0.26 5.83 -19.86
CA ASN A 61 -0.75 4.88 -18.85
C ASN A 61 -0.87 5.58 -17.49
N ARG A 62 -1.54 6.73 -17.47
CA ARG A 62 -1.70 7.57 -16.28
C ARG A 62 -3.15 8.01 -16.11
N THR A 63 -3.68 7.82 -14.90
CA THR A 63 -4.97 8.39 -14.46
C THR A 63 -4.70 9.49 -13.43
N VAL A 64 -5.31 10.66 -13.59
CA VAL A 64 -5.18 11.79 -12.67
C VAL A 64 -6.56 12.09 -12.08
N LEU A 65 -6.67 11.98 -10.75
CA LEU A 65 -7.85 12.38 -10.00
C LEU A 65 -7.50 13.58 -9.13
N VAL A 66 -8.19 14.70 -9.35
CA VAL A 66 -8.11 15.90 -8.51
C VAL A 66 -9.41 16.00 -7.73
N VAL A 67 -9.31 16.07 -6.40
CA VAL A 67 -10.46 16.24 -5.50
C VAL A 67 -10.40 17.63 -4.91
N GLU A 68 -11.40 18.45 -5.21
CA GLU A 68 -11.56 19.77 -4.62
C GLU A 68 -12.50 19.67 -3.41
N PRO A 69 -12.02 19.92 -2.18
CA PRO A 69 -12.87 19.86 -1.00
C PRO A 69 -13.86 21.03 -1.01
N LYS A 70 -15.08 20.79 -0.52
CA LYS A 70 -16.05 21.87 -0.31
C LYS A 70 -15.48 22.88 0.70
N PRO A 71 -15.60 24.20 0.46
CA PRO A 71 -15.25 25.20 1.46
C PRO A 71 -16.02 24.97 2.76
N ALA A 72 -15.33 25.11 3.90
CA ALA A 72 -15.99 25.02 5.20
C ALA A 72 -17.05 26.13 5.31
N THR A 73 -18.27 25.76 5.72
CA THR A 73 -19.29 26.75 6.08
C THR A 73 -18.82 27.48 7.34
N PRO A 74 -18.75 28.82 7.36
CA PRO A 74 -18.43 29.56 8.58
C PRO A 74 -19.45 29.22 9.67
N ALA A 75 -18.96 28.85 10.86
CA ALA A 75 -19.83 28.61 11.99
C ALA A 75 -20.53 29.93 12.39
N THR A 76 -21.86 29.94 12.38
CA THR A 76 -22.64 31.06 12.93
C THR A 76 -22.45 31.08 14.44
N THR A 77 -21.57 31.95 14.94
CA THR A 77 -21.53 32.32 16.36
C THR A 77 -22.73 33.21 16.64
N THR A 78 -23.86 32.60 17.00
CA THR A 78 -24.99 33.31 17.59
C THR A 78 -24.58 33.75 19.00
N GLY A 79 -24.23 35.04 19.14
CA GLY A 79 -23.96 35.68 20.43
C GLY A 79 -25.21 35.69 21.32
N ARG A 80 -25.00 35.43 22.62
CA ARG A 80 -25.95 35.70 23.69
C ARG A 80 -25.90 37.17 24.10
#